data_AF-A0A9P8F021-F1
#
_entry.id   AF-A0A9P8F021-F1
#
_cell.length_a   1.000
_cell.length_b   1.000
_cell.length_c   1.000
_cell.angle_alpha   90.00
_cell.angle_beta   90.00
_cell.angle_gamma   90.00
#
_symmetry.space_group_name_H-M   'P 1'
#
loop_
_entity.id
_entity.type
_entity.pdbx_description
1 polymer ?
#
loop_
_entity_poly.entity_id
_entity_poly.type
_entity_poly.pdbx_seq_one_letter_code
_entity_poly.pdbx_strand_id
1 'polypeptide(L)'
;MAGHNVVIAVLPDGEYGLSSATAVAKDMLNSFPNVRVGLMVGIGGGASTAKHDIRLGDVVVSSRRGETDGVYQYDYGKTIQGRSFKQTGFLTPPPAVMRTA
;
A
#
# COMPACT_ATOMS: atom_id res chain seq x y z
N MET A 1 16.87 6.42 -10.07
CA MET A 1 17.19 6.49 -11.52
C MET A 1 18.71 6.35 -11.76
N ALA A 2 19.35 5.40 -11.08
CA ALA A 2 20.80 5.17 -11.05
C ALA A 2 21.09 3.75 -11.57
N GLY A 3 21.00 3.54 -12.88
CA GLY A 3 21.15 2.22 -13.50
C GLY A 3 19.92 1.30 -13.41
N HIS A 4 18.76 1.84 -13.04
CA HIS A 4 17.49 1.09 -13.01
C HIS A 4 16.52 1.63 -14.05
N ASN A 5 15.86 0.72 -14.78
CA ASN A 5 14.73 1.06 -15.63
C ASN A 5 13.51 1.28 -14.74
N VAL A 6 12.86 2.44 -14.90
CA VAL A 6 11.69 2.84 -14.11
C VAL A 6 10.53 3.06 -15.07
N VAL A 7 9.39 2.44 -14.77
CA VAL A 7 8.11 2.68 -15.45
C VAL A 7 7.12 3.23 -14.43
N ILE A 8 6.32 4.21 -14.86
CA ILE A 8 5.30 4.86 -14.03
C ILE A 8 4.00 4.75 -14.82
N ALA A 9 2.94 4.26 -14.17
CA ALA A 9 1.59 4.31 -14.70
C ALA A 9 0.70 5.11 -13.74
N VAL A 10 -0.29 5.78 -14.32
CA VAL A 10 -1.35 6.48 -13.59
C VAL A 10 -2.67 5.77 -13.86
N LEU A 11 -3.64 6.00 -12.99
CA LEU A 11 -4.99 5.50 -13.23
C LEU A 11 -5.63 6.23 -14.43
N PRO A 12 -6.55 5.59 -15.15
CA PRO A 12 -7.34 6.26 -16.17
C PRO A 12 -8.04 7.50 -15.62
N ASP A 13 -8.28 8.48 -16.48
CA ASP A 13 -8.93 9.71 -16.06
C ASP A 13 -10.33 9.43 -15.48
N GLY A 14 -10.64 10.05 -14.35
CA GLY A 14 -11.88 9.81 -13.60
C GLY A 14 -11.98 8.47 -12.87
N GLU A 15 -11.00 7.57 -12.98
CA GLU A 15 -10.98 6.30 -12.26
C GLU A 15 -10.17 6.39 -10.96
N TYR A 16 -10.68 5.76 -9.90
CA TYR A 16 -9.99 5.67 -8.62
C TYR A 16 -10.28 4.36 -7.90
N GLY A 17 -9.44 4.04 -6.92
CA GLY A 17 -9.66 2.93 -6.02
C GLY A 17 -8.94 1.64 -6.42
N LEU A 18 -9.18 0.60 -5.62
CA LEU A 18 -8.41 -0.65 -5.65
C LEU A 18 -8.55 -1.41 -6.97
N SER A 19 -9.74 -1.44 -7.55
CA SER A 19 -10.01 -2.18 -8.80
C SER A 19 -9.24 -1.61 -9.98
N SER A 20 -9.34 -0.30 -10.23
CA SER A 20 -8.62 0.38 -11.31
C SER A 20 -7.11 0.30 -11.10
N ALA A 21 -6.62 0.48 -9.87
CA ALA A 21 -5.20 0.30 -9.54
C ALA A 21 -4.71 -1.13 -9.82
N THR A 22 -5.52 -2.13 -9.52
CA THR A 22 -5.20 -3.54 -9.80
C THR A 22 -5.13 -3.81 -11.30
N ALA A 23 -6.07 -3.27 -12.09
CA ALA A 23 -6.06 -3.40 -13.54
C ALA A 23 -4.79 -2.78 -14.14
N VAL A 24 -4.46 -1.54 -13.78
CA VAL A 24 -3.24 -0.85 -14.25
C VAL A 24 -1.97 -1.60 -13.85
N ALA A 25 -1.89 -2.10 -12.61
CA ALA A 25 -0.74 -2.88 -12.15
C ALA A 25 -0.59 -4.19 -12.95
N LYS A 26 -1.70 -4.88 -13.26
CA LYS A 26 -1.69 -6.08 -14.09
C LYS A 26 -1.20 -5.79 -15.50
N ASP A 27 -1.70 -4.72 -16.12
CA ASP A 27 -1.32 -4.34 -17.47
C ASP A 27 0.14 -3.89 -17.55
N MET A 28 0.63 -3.21 -16.50
CA MET A 28 2.05 -2.87 -16.36
C MET A 28 2.93 -4.12 -16.32
N LEU A 29 2.59 -5.11 -15.49
CA LEU A 29 3.38 -6.35 -15.39
C LEU A 29 3.38 -7.16 -16.69
N ASN A 30 2.27 -7.12 -17.44
CA ASN A 30 2.18 -7.75 -18.76
C ASN A 30 3.02 -7.03 -19.81
N SER A 31 3.00 -5.69 -19.81
CA SER A 31 3.71 -4.86 -20.79
C SER A 31 5.22 -4.80 -20.52
N PHE A 32 5.62 -4.88 -19.25
CA PHE A 32 6.99 -4.75 -18.80
C PHE A 32 7.41 -5.97 -17.98
N PRO A 33 7.74 -7.10 -18.63
CA PRO A 33 8.02 -8.38 -17.95
C PRO A 33 9.26 -8.34 -17.05
N ASN A 34 10.13 -7.34 -17.20
CA ASN A 34 11.33 -7.15 -16.39
C ASN A 34 11.11 -6.33 -15.10
N VAL A 35 9.85 -5.95 -14.78
CA VAL A 35 9.53 -5.32 -13.50
C VAL A 35 9.74 -6.32 -12.37
N ARG A 36 10.69 -6.01 -11.47
CA ARG A 36 11.04 -6.87 -10.32
C ARG A 36 10.48 -6.38 -8.99
N VAL A 37 10.11 -5.10 -8.96
CA VAL A 37 9.79 -4.34 -7.75
C VAL A 37 8.71 -3.33 -8.12
N GLY A 38 7.63 -3.28 -7.35
CA GLY A 38 6.52 -2.35 -7.55
C GLY A 38 6.28 -1.49 -6.31
N LEU A 39 6.13 -0.18 -6.52
CA LEU A 39 5.78 0.79 -5.47
C LEU A 39 4.38 1.32 -5.75
N MET A 40 3.47 1.18 -4.77
CA MET A 40 2.18 1.86 -4.81
C MET A 40 2.29 3.17 -4.04
N VAL A 41 2.10 4.29 -4.74
CA VAL A 41 2.20 5.64 -4.18
C VAL A 41 0.85 6.32 -4.32
N GLY A 42 0.38 6.93 -3.24
CA GLY A 42 -0.87 7.67 -3.20
C GLY A 42 -0.88 8.64 -2.04
N ILE A 43 -1.82 9.58 -2.07
CA ILE A 43 -2.07 10.49 -0.94
C ILE A 43 -3.05 9.84 0.04
N GLY A 44 -2.95 10.23 1.30
CA GLY A 44 -3.87 9.79 2.35
C GLY A 44 -4.07 10.88 3.40
N GLY A 45 -5.11 10.74 4.21
CA GLY A 45 -5.31 11.58 5.40
C GLY A 45 -4.44 11.09 6.56
N GLY A 46 -3.96 12.01 7.40
CA GLY A 46 -3.22 11.70 8.63
C GLY A 46 -4.12 11.62 9.86
N ALA A 47 -3.90 10.63 10.72
CA ALA A 47 -4.55 10.50 12.03
C ALA A 47 -3.50 10.66 13.14
N SER A 48 -3.13 11.91 13.43
CA SER A 48 -2.09 12.24 14.41
C SER A 48 -2.52 11.88 15.84
N THR A 49 -1.58 11.42 16.66
CA THR A 49 -1.77 11.09 18.08
C THR A 49 -0.62 11.69 18.90
N ALA A 50 -0.77 11.82 20.21
CA ALA A 50 0.32 12.31 21.08
C ALA A 50 1.62 11.50 20.98
N LYS A 51 1.56 10.24 20.52
CA LYS A 51 2.73 9.36 20.33
C LYS A 51 3.26 9.34 18.89
N HIS A 52 2.45 9.78 17.92
CA HIS A 52 2.79 9.77 16.50
C HIS A 52 2.31 11.07 15.88
N ASP A 53 3.23 12.02 15.75
CA ASP A 53 2.97 13.33 15.16
C ASP A 53 3.03 13.22 13.64
N ILE A 54 1.86 13.03 13.01
CA ILE A 54 1.72 12.95 11.55
C ILE A 54 1.26 14.32 11.03
N ARG A 55 2.02 14.90 10.11
CA ARG A 55 1.81 16.24 9.57
C ARG A 55 1.62 16.23 8.06
N LEU A 56 1.01 17.30 7.55
CA LEU A 56 0.89 17.49 6.10
C LEU A 56 2.30 17.63 5.49
N GLY A 57 2.56 16.84 4.45
CA GLY A 57 3.86 16.78 3.79
C GLY A 57 4.72 15.58 4.23
N ASP A 58 4.33 14.87 5.30
CA ASP A 58 5.01 13.65 5.69
C ASP A 58 4.83 12.54 4.64
N VAL A 59 5.93 11.87 4.31
CA VAL A 59 5.91 10.65 3.50
C VAL A 59 5.96 9.45 4.44
N VAL A 60 4.90 8.67 4.44
CA VAL A 60 4.79 7.47 5.26
C VAL A 60 5.12 6.25 4.42
N VAL A 61 6.06 5.44 4.88
CA VAL A 61 6.41 4.15 4.29
C VAL A 61 5.85 3.05 5.18
N SER A 62 5.04 2.17 4.58
CA SER A 62 4.51 0.98 5.28
C SER A 62 5.66 0.17 5.86
N SER A 63 5.60 -0.11 7.16
CA SER A 63 6.56 -0.93 7.88
C SER A 63 5.82 -1.99 8.70
N ARG A 64 6.37 -3.20 8.74
CA ARG A 64 5.79 -4.31 9.53
C ARG A 64 5.99 -4.02 11.01
N ARG A 65 4.94 -4.20 11.81
CA ARG A 65 5.01 -4.09 13.28
C ARG A 65 4.39 -5.34 13.91
N GLY A 66 5.22 -6.27 14.37
CA GLY A 66 4.77 -7.55 14.92
C GLY A 66 4.16 -8.46 13.85
N GLU A 67 2.99 -9.03 14.12
CA GLU A 67 2.29 -9.95 13.22
C GLU A 67 1.49 -9.25 12.10
N THR A 68 1.29 -7.93 12.19
CA THR A 68 0.51 -7.16 11.22
C THR A 68 1.41 -6.49 10.18
N ASP A 69 0.98 -6.53 8.92
CA ASP A 69 1.63 -5.75 7.86
C ASP A 69 1.44 -4.23 8.08
N GLY A 70 2.25 -3.39 7.43
CA GLY A 70 2.22 -1.94 7.63
C GLY A 70 1.03 -1.24 6.97
N VAL A 71 0.16 -1.99 6.29
CA VAL A 71 -1.11 -1.52 5.74
C VAL A 71 -2.24 -2.32 6.36
N TYR A 72 -3.22 -1.60 6.89
CA TYR A 72 -4.42 -2.17 7.48
C TYR A 72 -5.62 -1.90 6.58
N GLN A 73 -6.21 -2.94 6.00
CA GLN A 73 -7.42 -2.81 5.21
C GLN A 73 -8.65 -2.90 6.12
N TYR A 74 -9.19 -1.74 6.48
CA TYR A 74 -10.34 -1.61 7.37
C TYR A 74 -11.59 -2.36 6.87
N ASP A 75 -11.75 -2.44 5.54
CA ASP A 75 -12.90 -3.11 4.92
C ASP A 75 -12.83 -4.64 4.98
N TYR A 76 -11.70 -5.24 5.38
CA TYR A 76 -11.59 -6.68 5.70
C TYR A 76 -11.86 -6.98 7.19
N GLY A 77 -12.69 -6.15 7.82
CA GLY A 77 -13.19 -6.33 9.17
C GLY A 77 -14.48 -7.12 9.24
N LYS A 78 -14.63 -7.93 10.30
CA LYS A 78 -15.96 -8.36 10.75
C LYS A 78 -16.30 -7.65 12.05
N THR A 79 -17.36 -6.84 12.01
CA THR A 79 -18.02 -6.37 13.23
C THR A 79 -18.98 -7.44 13.68
N ILE A 80 -18.63 -8.18 14.73
CA ILE A 80 -19.50 -9.17 15.35
C ILE A 80 -20.31 -8.45 16.43
N GLN A 81 -21.64 -8.57 16.40
CA GLN A 81 -22.52 -7.90 17.36
C GLN A 81 -22.10 -8.26 18.81
N GLY A 82 -21.86 -7.23 19.62
CA GLY A 82 -21.40 -7.39 21.00
C GLY A 82 -19.91 -7.77 21.17
N ARG A 83 -19.09 -7.73 20.11
CA ARG A 83 -17.64 -7.97 20.19
C ARG A 83 -16.85 -6.83 19.54
N SER A 84 -15.57 -6.73 19.91
CA SER A 84 -14.62 -5.85 19.24
C SER A 84 -14.42 -6.25 17.78
N PHE A 85 -14.04 -5.27 16.95
CA PHE A 85 -13.66 -5.48 15.55
C PHE A 85 -12.65 -6.64 15.44
N LYS A 86 -12.92 -7.60 14.55
CA LYS A 86 -12.00 -8.69 14.26
C LYS A 86 -11.41 -8.50 12.86
N GLN A 87 -10.10 -8.30 12.81
CA GLN A 87 -9.33 -8.32 11.56
C GLN A 87 -9.37 -9.73 10.95
N THR A 88 -9.67 -9.83 9.66
CA THR A 88 -9.76 -11.13 8.97
C THR A 88 -8.69 -11.37 7.91
N GLY A 89 -7.79 -10.41 7.68
CA GLY A 89 -6.68 -10.55 6.75
C GLY A 89 -5.54 -9.56 7.00
N PHE A 90 -4.38 -9.85 6.42
CA PHE A 90 -3.20 -8.98 6.37
C PHE A 90 -2.64 -9.02 4.95
N LEU A 91 -2.04 -7.91 4.50
CA LEU A 91 -1.39 -7.88 3.19
C LEU A 91 -0.07 -8.68 3.22
N THR A 92 0.32 -9.14 2.03
CA THR A 92 1.62 -9.78 1.88
C THR A 92 2.69 -8.70 2.05
N PRO A 93 3.65 -8.93 2.94
CA PRO A 93 4.69 -7.96 3.21
C PRO A 93 5.55 -7.64 1.99
N PRO A 94 6.17 -6.44 1.92
CA PRO A 94 7.07 -6.08 0.83
C PRO A 94 8.19 -7.12 0.64
N PRO A 95 8.67 -7.41 -0.57
CA PRO A 95 9.82 -8.29 -0.80
C PRO A 95 11.05 -7.91 0.03
N ALA A 96 11.91 -8.87 0.38
CA ALA A 96 13.06 -8.64 1.26
C ALA A 96 14.01 -7.53 0.75
N VAL A 97 14.16 -7.40 -0.57
CA VAL A 97 14.94 -6.33 -1.22
C VAL A 97 14.42 -4.92 -0.90
N MET A 98 13.16 -4.78 -0.49
CA MET A 98 12.54 -3.53 -0.06
C MET A 98 12.51 -3.36 1.47
N ARG A 99 13.03 -4.33 2.23
CA ARG A 99 13.06 -4.29 3.70
C ARG A 99 14.42 -3.89 4.26
N THR A 100 15.42 -3.70 3.41
CA THR A 100 16.74 -3.22 3.80
C THR A 100 16.79 -1.71 3.61
N ALA A 101 16.85 -0.98 4.72
CA ALA A 101 17.15 0.44 4.79
C ALA A 101 18.38 0.61 5.68
#